data_AF-A0A355QB88-F1
#
_entry.id   AF-A0A355QB88-F1
#
_cell.length_a   1.000
_cell.length_b   1.000
_cell.length_c   1.000
_cell.angle_alpha   90.00
_cell.angle_beta   90.00
_cell.angle_gamma   90.00
#
_symmetry.space_group_name_H-M   'P 1'
#
loop_
_entity.id
_entity.type
_entity.pdbx_description
1 polymer ?
#
loop_
_entity_poly.entity_id
_entity_poly.type
_entity_poly.pdbx_seq_one_letter_code
_entity_poly.pdbx_strand_id
1 'polypeptide(L)'
;MAFSTSPLFVRTITPGVDVKQFLETLREQRWDDHRFYHHCRINQSLHLISALSFLGSYVMLFINPVWSAIVAWTFSMTTRQAGHFFFEPHSYDHVNRASHEHKEEIKVGYNLKRKVVLLSIWALLPMAIYFNPGFLGILPEHNDWLSFIEAVGTAWLYLGIAAVLFRGIQLFVQQD
;
A
#
# COMPACT_ATOMS: atom_id res chain seq x y z
N MET A 1 12.18 41.42 -13.07
CA MET A 1 11.89 40.48 -11.97
C MET A 1 11.36 39.21 -12.62
N ALA A 2 12.25 38.28 -12.99
CA ALA A 2 11.88 37.09 -13.75
C ALA A 2 11.68 35.93 -12.76
N PHE A 3 10.47 35.38 -12.74
CA PHE A 3 10.15 34.17 -11.99
C PHE A 3 10.88 32.98 -12.61
N SER A 4 11.81 32.40 -11.84
CA SER A 4 12.45 31.13 -12.15
C SER A 4 11.44 30.01 -11.97
N THR A 5 10.80 29.59 -13.05
CA THR A 5 10.03 28.35 -13.12
C THR A 5 11.00 27.18 -13.14
N SER A 6 11.40 26.69 -11.96
CA SER A 6 12.09 25.40 -11.86
C SER A 6 11.04 24.29 -12.08
N PRO A 7 11.12 23.49 -13.15
CA PRO A 7 10.24 22.33 -13.29
C PRO A 7 10.63 21.32 -12.22
N LEU A 8 9.64 20.93 -11.41
CA LEU A 8 9.81 19.95 -10.34
C LEU A 8 10.17 18.62 -11.01
N PHE A 9 11.44 18.26 -10.84
CA PHE A 9 12.14 17.24 -11.59
C PHE A 9 11.69 15.86 -11.09
N VAL A 10 10.74 15.22 -11.79
CA VAL A 10 10.68 13.75 -11.80
C VAL A 10 11.95 13.28 -12.49
N ARG A 11 13.02 13.05 -11.73
CA ARG A 11 14.33 12.63 -12.26
C ARG A 11 14.19 11.24 -12.86
N THR A 12 14.00 11.20 -14.18
CA THR A 12 14.27 10.04 -15.03
C THR A 12 15.63 9.47 -14.64
N ILE A 13 15.63 8.21 -14.20
CA ILE A 13 16.86 7.45 -13.99
C ILE A 13 17.39 7.15 -15.40
N THR A 14 18.29 7.99 -15.90
CA THR A 14 18.98 7.75 -17.17
C THR A 14 19.98 6.59 -17.01
N PRO A 15 20.26 5.81 -18.08
CA PRO A 15 21.34 4.82 -18.02
C PRO A 15 22.65 5.53 -17.68
N GLY A 16 23.22 5.21 -16.51
CA GLY A 16 24.38 5.91 -15.92
C GLY A 16 24.13 6.62 -14.58
N VAL A 17 22.97 6.44 -13.92
CA VAL A 17 22.77 6.97 -12.56
C VAL A 17 23.86 6.45 -11.62
N ASP A 18 24.63 7.40 -11.09
CA ASP A 18 25.59 7.16 -10.01
C ASP A 18 24.83 6.57 -8.82
N VAL A 19 25.30 5.42 -8.31
CA VAL A 19 24.74 4.74 -7.13
C VAL A 19 24.59 5.74 -5.97
N LYS A 20 25.49 6.71 -5.85
CA LYS A 20 25.40 7.78 -4.86
C LYS A 20 24.12 8.62 -5.04
N GLN A 21 23.83 9.06 -6.25
CA GLN A 21 22.64 9.85 -6.55
C GLN A 21 21.35 9.06 -6.32
N PHE A 22 21.35 7.76 -6.62
CA PHE A 22 20.23 6.88 -6.31
C PHE A 22 19.98 6.78 -4.80
N LEU A 23 21.03 6.54 -4.00
CA LEU A 23 20.93 6.45 -2.55
C LEU A 23 20.51 7.79 -1.91
N GLU A 24 20.98 8.91 -2.44
CA GLU A 24 20.53 10.26 -2.04
C GLU A 24 19.03 10.44 -2.31
N THR A 25 18.57 10.05 -3.50
CA THR A 25 17.14 10.10 -3.87
C THR A 25 16.28 9.24 -2.93
N LEU A 26 16.73 8.02 -2.60
CA LEU A 26 16.03 7.16 -1.64
C LEU A 26 15.99 7.78 -0.24
N ARG A 27 17.06 8.45 0.17
CA ARG A 27 17.12 9.13 1.47
C ARG A 27 16.13 10.29 1.52
N GLU A 28 16.06 11.11 0.49
CA GLU A 28 15.10 12.21 0.36
C GLU A 28 13.67 11.69 0.40
N GLN A 29 13.33 10.68 -0.42
CA GLN A 29 12.00 10.08 -0.45
C GLN A 29 11.57 9.53 0.92
N ARG A 30 12.47 8.88 1.66
CA ARG A 30 12.18 8.39 3.02
C ARG A 30 11.94 9.54 4.00
N TRP A 31 12.69 10.62 3.87
CA TRP A 31 12.54 11.79 4.73
C TRP A 31 11.23 12.50 4.45
N ASP A 32 10.88 12.67 3.18
CA ASP A 32 9.63 13.29 2.73
C ASP A 32 8.41 12.48 3.18
N ASP A 33 8.44 11.15 3.02
CA ASP A 33 7.37 10.27 3.50
C ASP A 33 7.12 10.45 5.01
N HIS A 34 8.20 10.45 5.80
CA HIS A 34 8.09 10.65 7.25
C HIS A 34 7.57 12.05 7.59
N ARG A 35 8.10 13.09 6.95
CA ARG A 35 7.75 14.50 7.19
C ARG A 35 6.30 14.82 6.84
N PHE A 36 5.82 14.35 5.69
CA PHE A 36 4.50 14.69 5.18
C PHE A 36 3.40 13.81 5.78
N TYR A 37 3.68 12.52 6.04
CA TYR A 37 2.64 11.55 6.35
C TYR A 37 2.72 10.96 7.77
N HIS A 38 3.86 11.08 8.46
CA HIS A 38 4.09 10.43 9.75
C HIS A 38 4.51 11.39 10.88
N HIS A 39 4.01 12.62 10.90
CA HIS A 39 4.33 13.57 11.98
C HIS A 39 3.54 13.33 13.29
N CYS A 40 2.38 12.66 13.23
CA CYS A 40 1.57 12.35 14.41
C CYS A 40 2.09 11.11 15.15
N ARG A 41 2.34 11.21 16.47
CA ARG A 41 2.80 10.08 17.30
C ARG A 41 1.80 8.93 17.34
N ILE A 42 0.50 9.21 17.31
CA ILE A 42 -0.52 8.15 17.25
C ILE A 42 -0.41 7.41 15.92
N ASN A 43 -0.24 8.14 14.81
CA ASN A 43 0.00 7.52 13.50
C ASN A 43 1.26 6.64 13.54
N GLN A 44 2.38 7.16 14.07
CA GLN A 44 3.63 6.40 14.20
C GLN A 44 3.46 5.11 15.02
N SER A 45 2.73 5.16 16.14
CA SER A 45 2.43 3.99 16.96
C SER A 45 1.58 2.95 16.21
N LEU A 46 0.56 3.40 15.47
CA LEU A 46 -0.25 2.51 14.62
C LEU A 46 0.58 1.86 13.52
N HIS A 47 1.48 2.62 12.90
CA HIS A 47 2.44 2.08 11.93
C HIS A 47 3.38 1.04 12.56
N LEU A 48 3.86 1.26 13.78
CA LEU A 48 4.71 0.31 14.48
C LEU A 48 3.95 -1.00 14.77
N ILE A 49 2.74 -0.91 15.31
CA ILE A 49 1.89 -2.09 15.58
C ILE A 49 1.64 -2.85 14.29
N SER A 50 1.22 -2.14 13.23
CA SER A 50 1.01 -2.72 11.90
C SER A 50 2.26 -3.43 11.37
N ALA A 51 3.43 -2.79 11.47
CA ALA A 51 4.69 -3.36 11.00
C ALA A 51 5.08 -4.65 11.74
N LEU A 52 4.89 -4.70 13.07
CA LEU A 52 5.12 -5.91 13.86
C LEU A 52 4.14 -7.02 13.47
N SER A 53 2.87 -6.70 13.21
CA SER A 53 1.88 -7.66 12.73
C SER A 53 2.18 -8.18 11.32
N PHE A 54 2.72 -7.34 10.43
CA PHE A 54 3.22 -7.79 9.13
C PHE A 54 4.41 -8.75 9.26
N LEU A 55 5.35 -8.49 10.18
CA LEU A 55 6.44 -9.43 10.46
C LEU A 55 5.90 -10.79 10.90
N GLY A 56 4.93 -10.81 11.82
CA GLY A 56 4.25 -12.04 12.22
C GLY A 56 3.54 -12.72 11.04
N SER A 57 2.88 -11.94 10.18
CA SER A 57 2.21 -12.45 8.98
C SER A 57 3.20 -13.07 7.99
N TYR A 58 4.41 -12.52 7.84
CA TYR A 58 5.46 -13.11 7.00
C TYR A 58 5.93 -14.47 7.52
N VAL A 59 6.09 -14.63 8.84
CA VAL A 59 6.37 -15.94 9.43
C VAL A 59 5.19 -16.90 9.19
N MET A 60 3.96 -16.42 9.39
CA MET A 60 2.75 -17.21 9.19
C MET A 60 2.57 -17.66 7.73
N LEU A 61 3.12 -16.93 6.75
CA LEU A 61 3.07 -17.32 5.34
C LEU A 61 3.64 -18.73 5.09
N PHE A 62 4.68 -19.11 5.84
CA PHE A 62 5.32 -20.43 5.75
C PHE A 62 4.60 -21.52 6.55
N ILE A 63 3.63 -21.16 7.39
CA ILE A 63 2.89 -22.09 8.25
C ILE A 63 1.49 -22.30 7.68
N ASN A 64 0.75 -21.20 7.48
CA ASN A 64 -0.56 -21.19 6.87
C ASN A 64 -0.74 -19.87 6.08
N PRO A 65 -0.57 -19.90 4.75
CA PRO A 65 -0.60 -18.70 3.93
C PRO A 65 -1.99 -18.04 3.85
N VAL A 66 -3.07 -18.81 4.01
CA VAL A 66 -4.44 -18.29 4.01
C VAL A 66 -4.67 -17.43 5.26
N TRP A 67 -4.34 -17.96 6.44
CA TRP A 67 -4.48 -17.21 7.69
C TRP A 67 -3.47 -16.06 7.79
N SER A 68 -2.27 -16.20 7.19
CA SER A 68 -1.34 -15.09 7.01
C SER A 68 -2.00 -13.92 6.27
N ALA A 69 -2.67 -14.19 5.14
CA ALA A 69 -3.38 -13.16 4.39
C ALA A 69 -4.51 -12.52 5.20
N ILE A 70 -5.29 -13.32 5.95
CA ILE A 70 -6.35 -12.78 6.83
C ILE A 70 -5.76 -11.79 7.83
N VAL A 71 -4.70 -12.14 8.57
CA VAL A 71 -4.08 -11.25 9.56
C VAL A 71 -3.44 -10.02 8.89
N ALA A 72 -2.75 -10.20 7.76
CA ALA A 72 -2.14 -9.12 7.01
C ALA A 72 -3.19 -8.08 6.57
N TRP A 73 -4.32 -8.53 6.01
CA TRP A 73 -5.34 -7.65 5.48
C TRP A 73 -6.29 -7.07 6.54
N THR A 74 -6.70 -7.85 7.53
CA THR A 74 -7.72 -7.42 8.51
C THR A 74 -7.16 -6.71 9.73
N PHE A 75 -5.92 -7.01 10.13
CA PHE A 75 -5.30 -6.41 11.31
C PHE A 75 -4.17 -5.48 10.91
N SER A 76 -3.20 -5.97 10.14
CA SER A 76 -1.99 -5.20 9.82
C SER A 76 -2.31 -4.01 8.92
N MET A 77 -3.00 -4.25 7.80
CA MET A 77 -3.41 -3.21 6.85
C MET A 77 -4.41 -2.22 7.46
N THR A 78 -5.44 -2.69 8.17
CA THR A 78 -6.46 -1.79 8.75
C THR A 78 -5.86 -0.88 9.82
N THR A 79 -4.95 -1.39 10.66
CA THR A 79 -4.22 -0.58 11.65
C THR A 79 -3.41 0.52 10.97
N ARG A 80 -2.69 0.19 9.88
CA ARG A 80 -1.96 1.17 9.05
C ARG A 80 -2.91 2.20 8.44
N GLN A 81 -4.02 1.73 7.88
CA GLN A 81 -4.98 2.56 7.19
C GLN A 81 -5.74 3.47 8.14
N ALA A 82 -6.02 3.05 9.37
CA ALA A 82 -6.55 3.90 10.43
C ALA A 82 -5.57 5.05 10.75
N GLY A 83 -4.28 4.76 10.81
CA GLY A 83 -3.22 5.76 10.93
C GLY A 83 -3.31 6.85 9.86
N HIS A 84 -3.26 6.43 8.59
CA HIS A 84 -3.38 7.33 7.44
C HIS A 84 -4.74 8.05 7.36
N PHE A 85 -5.83 7.40 7.74
CA PHE A 85 -7.16 7.97 7.56
C PHE A 85 -7.47 9.02 8.64
N PHE A 86 -7.23 8.71 9.91
CA PHE A 86 -7.63 9.57 11.03
C PHE A 86 -6.57 10.60 11.42
N PHE A 87 -5.29 10.35 11.14
CA PHE A 87 -4.17 11.13 11.69
C PHE A 87 -3.26 11.76 10.62
N GLU A 88 -3.62 11.67 9.33
CA GLU A 88 -2.92 12.33 8.23
C GLU A 88 -3.71 13.56 7.75
N PRO A 89 -3.04 14.68 7.41
CA PRO A 89 -3.69 15.86 6.85
C PRO A 89 -4.02 15.65 5.37
N HIS A 90 -5.32 15.49 5.10
CA HIS A 90 -5.91 15.39 3.74
C HIS A 90 -6.19 16.74 3.08
N SER A 91 -5.94 17.84 3.79
CA SER A 91 -6.05 19.22 3.32
C SER A 91 -4.67 19.88 3.20
N TYR A 92 -4.63 21.19 2.97
CA TYR A 92 -3.38 21.93 2.90
C TYR A 92 -2.57 21.75 4.20
N ASP A 93 -1.34 21.27 4.06
CA ASP A 93 -0.45 21.06 5.19
C ASP A 93 0.22 22.39 5.55
N HIS A 94 -0.30 23.07 6.57
CA HIS A 94 0.24 24.36 7.00
C HIS A 94 1.64 24.26 7.61
N VAL A 95 2.02 23.11 8.17
CA VAL A 95 3.33 22.89 8.79
C VAL A 95 4.39 22.76 7.70
N ASN A 96 4.08 21.99 6.65
CA ASN A 96 5.00 21.75 5.56
C ASN A 96 4.81 22.70 4.37
N ARG A 97 3.77 23.54 4.40
CA ARG A 97 3.36 24.47 3.32
C ARG A 97 3.20 23.75 1.98
N ALA A 98 2.53 22.61 2.00
CA ALA A 98 2.36 21.75 0.84
C ALA A 98 0.88 21.43 0.59
N SER A 99 0.45 21.53 -0.67
CA SER A 99 -0.88 21.07 -1.08
C SER A 99 -0.94 19.54 -1.08
N HIS A 100 -2.16 19.00 -0.97
CA HIS A 100 -2.36 17.55 -1.06
C HIS A 100 -1.96 17.00 -2.43
N GLU A 101 -2.26 17.72 -3.51
CA GLU A 101 -1.87 17.37 -4.88
C GLU A 101 -0.35 17.27 -5.03
N HIS A 102 0.39 18.26 -4.52
CA HIS A 102 1.85 18.23 -4.56
C HIS A 102 2.43 17.02 -3.80
N LYS A 103 1.89 16.71 -2.61
CA LYS A 103 2.28 15.53 -1.83
C LYS A 103 2.02 14.23 -2.59
N GLU A 104 0.90 14.12 -3.31
CA GLU A 104 0.56 12.93 -4.10
C GLU A 104 1.38 12.80 -5.40
N GLU A 105 1.80 13.91 -6.01
CA GLU A 105 2.67 13.91 -7.21
C GLU A 105 4.07 13.37 -6.92
N ILE A 106 4.67 13.76 -5.79
CA ILE A 106 6.01 13.29 -5.39
C ILE A 106 6.00 11.85 -4.86
N LYS A 107 4.82 11.27 -4.61
CA LYS A 107 4.68 9.92 -4.07
C LYS A 107 4.97 8.87 -5.15
N VAL A 108 6.19 8.35 -5.13
CA VAL A 108 6.66 7.29 -6.07
C VAL A 108 5.90 5.96 -5.89
N GLY A 109 5.35 5.74 -4.70
CA GLY A 109 4.61 4.54 -4.35
C GLY A 109 3.16 4.49 -4.85
N TYR A 110 2.29 3.95 -3.99
CA TYR A 110 0.86 3.86 -4.25
C TYR A 110 0.18 5.18 -3.92
N ASN A 111 -0.18 5.96 -4.95
CA ASN A 111 -1.02 7.14 -4.79
C ASN A 111 -2.44 6.75 -4.34
N LEU A 112 -3.20 7.73 -3.89
CA LEU A 112 -4.52 7.54 -3.30
C LEU A 112 -5.48 6.83 -4.26
N LYS A 113 -5.48 7.20 -5.55
CA LYS A 113 -6.34 6.54 -6.56
C LYS A 113 -6.08 5.04 -6.64
N ARG A 114 -4.82 4.63 -6.76
CA ARG A 114 -4.45 3.20 -6.81
C ARG A 114 -4.80 2.48 -5.51
N LYS A 115 -4.62 3.16 -4.37
CA LYS A 115 -4.97 2.61 -3.05
C LYS A 115 -6.48 2.36 -2.93
N VAL A 116 -7.30 3.32 -3.37
CA VAL A 116 -8.76 3.19 -3.37
C VAL A 116 -9.19 1.99 -4.21
N VAL A 117 -8.68 1.85 -5.43
CA VAL A 117 -9.01 0.70 -6.29
C VAL A 117 -8.70 -0.64 -5.61
N LEU A 118 -7.49 -0.79 -5.04
CA LEU A 118 -7.10 -2.03 -4.36
C LEU A 118 -7.99 -2.32 -3.14
N LEU A 119 -8.26 -1.31 -2.30
CA LEU A 119 -9.08 -1.47 -1.11
C LEU A 119 -10.56 -1.71 -1.43
N SER A 120 -11.07 -1.14 -2.52
CA SER A 120 -12.42 -1.44 -3.01
C SER A 120 -12.54 -2.90 -3.44
N ILE A 121 -11.56 -3.43 -4.20
CA ILE A 121 -11.55 -4.85 -4.58
C ILE A 121 -11.48 -5.72 -3.33
N TRP A 122 -10.56 -5.41 -2.42
CA TRP A 122 -10.41 -6.10 -1.14
C TRP A 122 -11.74 -6.15 -0.34
N ALA A 123 -12.47 -5.04 -0.25
CA ALA A 123 -13.72 -4.95 0.49
C ALA A 123 -14.91 -5.64 -0.21
N LEU A 124 -14.92 -5.69 -1.54
CA LEU A 124 -16.00 -6.31 -2.32
C LEU A 124 -15.85 -7.84 -2.44
N LEU A 125 -14.62 -8.36 -2.37
CA LEU A 125 -14.35 -9.80 -2.50
C LEU A 125 -15.17 -10.67 -1.52
N PRO A 126 -15.24 -10.39 -0.21
CA PRO A 126 -16.06 -11.18 0.71
C PRO A 126 -17.53 -11.26 0.29
N MET A 127 -18.10 -10.16 -0.21
CA MET A 127 -19.49 -10.16 -0.69
C MET A 127 -19.65 -11.02 -1.94
N ALA A 128 -18.74 -10.88 -2.91
CA ALA A 128 -18.78 -11.67 -4.14
C ALA A 128 -18.65 -13.18 -3.87
N ILE A 129 -17.78 -13.55 -2.92
CA ILE A 129 -17.57 -14.94 -2.50
C ILE A 129 -18.81 -15.47 -1.77
N TYR A 130 -19.40 -14.69 -0.85
CA TYR A 130 -20.57 -15.12 -0.09
C TYR A 130 -21.75 -15.54 -0.98
N PHE A 131 -21.97 -14.84 -2.10
CA PHE A 131 -23.05 -15.16 -3.04
C PHE A 131 -22.68 -16.23 -4.09
N ASN A 132 -21.41 -16.61 -4.19
CA ASN A 132 -20.91 -17.56 -5.18
C ASN A 132 -19.84 -18.48 -4.59
N PRO A 133 -20.25 -19.54 -3.87
CA PRO A 133 -19.34 -20.57 -3.37
C PRO A 133 -18.46 -21.15 -4.48
N GLY A 134 -17.17 -21.30 -4.19
CA GLY A 134 -16.18 -21.74 -5.16
C GLY A 134 -15.76 -20.68 -6.19
N PHE A 135 -16.34 -19.46 -6.13
CA PHE A 135 -16.13 -18.28 -6.99
C PHE A 135 -15.24 -18.54 -8.22
N LEU A 136 -15.87 -18.71 -9.40
CA LEU A 136 -15.22 -19.02 -10.69
C LEU A 136 -14.42 -20.34 -10.73
N GLY A 137 -14.64 -21.24 -9.77
CA GLY A 137 -13.93 -22.53 -9.65
C GLY A 137 -12.48 -22.39 -9.15
N ILE A 138 -12.06 -21.20 -8.73
CA ILE A 138 -10.68 -20.92 -8.29
C ILE A 138 -10.51 -20.88 -6.76
N LEU A 139 -11.61 -20.79 -6.02
CA LEU A 139 -11.60 -20.75 -4.56
C LEU A 139 -12.17 -22.03 -3.96
N PRO A 140 -11.80 -22.36 -2.71
CA PRO A 140 -12.50 -23.39 -1.95
C PRO A 140 -14.00 -23.10 -1.87
N GLU A 141 -14.82 -24.14 -2.02
CA GLU A 141 -16.24 -24.06 -1.68
C GLU A 141 -16.42 -23.86 -0.18
N HIS A 142 -17.49 -23.17 0.21
CA HIS A 142 -17.81 -22.92 1.60
C HIS A 142 -19.28 -23.19 1.87
N ASN A 143 -19.54 -23.87 2.99
CA ASN A 143 -20.87 -24.23 3.45
C ASN A 143 -21.13 -23.75 4.89
N ASP A 144 -20.11 -23.18 5.53
CA ASP A 144 -20.16 -22.63 6.88
C ASP A 144 -19.27 -21.38 7.00
N TRP A 145 -19.26 -20.78 8.19
CA TRP A 145 -18.50 -19.56 8.43
C TRP A 145 -16.98 -19.73 8.35
N LEU A 146 -16.44 -20.87 8.78
CA LEU A 146 -15.00 -21.08 8.79
C LEU A 146 -14.47 -21.28 7.37
N SER A 147 -15.12 -22.16 6.61
CA SER A 147 -14.82 -22.39 5.19
C SER A 147 -15.01 -21.11 4.37
N PHE A 148 -15.99 -20.26 4.70
CA PHE A 148 -16.15 -18.95 4.07
C PHE A 148 -14.96 -18.03 4.35
N ILE A 149 -14.52 -17.93 5.60
CA ILE A 149 -13.34 -17.12 5.98
C ILE A 149 -12.08 -17.63 5.28
N GLU A 150 -11.91 -18.95 5.16
CA GLU A 150 -10.78 -19.55 4.44
C GLU A 150 -10.83 -19.26 2.93
N ALA A 151 -12.01 -19.30 2.31
CA ALA A 151 -12.19 -18.91 0.91
C ALA A 151 -11.84 -17.42 0.70
N VAL A 152 -12.29 -16.54 1.59
CA VAL A 152 -11.94 -15.10 1.59
C VAL A 152 -10.44 -14.90 1.78
N GLY A 153 -9.83 -15.58 2.74
CA GLY A 153 -8.38 -15.52 2.98
C GLY A 153 -7.58 -15.98 1.77
N THR A 154 -8.04 -17.02 1.08
CA THR A 154 -7.43 -17.53 -0.16
C THR A 154 -7.52 -16.48 -1.28
N ALA A 155 -8.69 -15.86 -1.45
CA ALA A 155 -8.87 -14.80 -2.44
C ALA A 155 -7.98 -13.58 -2.15
N TRP A 156 -7.86 -13.19 -0.89
CA TRP A 156 -7.00 -12.09 -0.46
C TRP A 156 -5.50 -12.41 -0.58
N LEU A 157 -5.11 -13.66 -0.42
CA LEU A 157 -3.75 -14.12 -0.72
C LEU A 157 -3.46 -13.93 -2.23
N TYR A 158 -4.34 -14.42 -3.10
CA TYR A 158 -4.22 -14.23 -4.55
C TYR A 158 -4.23 -12.75 -4.95
N LEU A 159 -5.08 -11.94 -4.33
CA LEU A 159 -5.09 -10.49 -4.54
C LEU A 159 -3.74 -9.86 -4.18
N GLY A 160 -3.15 -10.24 -3.04
CA GLY A 160 -1.83 -9.76 -2.62
C GLY A 160 -0.73 -10.11 -3.62
N ILE A 161 -0.68 -11.36 -4.06
CA ILE A 161 0.28 -11.83 -5.08
C ILE A 161 0.08 -11.06 -6.39
N ALA A 162 -1.16 -10.98 -6.88
CA ALA A 162 -1.49 -10.29 -8.12
C ALA A 162 -1.14 -8.80 -8.05
N ALA A 163 -1.42 -8.11 -6.94
CA ALA A 163 -1.12 -6.69 -6.77
C ALA A 163 0.40 -6.42 -6.82
N VAL A 164 1.21 -7.27 -6.18
CA VAL A 164 2.69 -7.14 -6.21
C VAL A 164 3.23 -7.39 -7.61
N LEU A 165 2.82 -8.49 -8.25
CA LEU A 165 3.26 -8.84 -9.61
C LEU A 165 2.86 -7.77 -10.62
N PHE A 166 1.59 -7.37 -10.60
CA PHE A 166 1.07 -6.31 -11.47
C PHE A 166 1.85 -5.02 -11.29
N ARG A 167 2.06 -4.58 -10.04
CA ARG A 167 2.79 -3.34 -9.78
C ARG A 167 4.26 -3.44 -10.21
N GLY A 168 4.91 -4.57 -9.98
CA GLY A 168 6.30 -4.81 -10.41
C GLY A 168 6.44 -4.72 -11.92
N ILE A 169 5.59 -5.42 -12.66
CA ILE A 169 5.58 -5.41 -14.14
C ILE A 169 5.24 -4.02 -14.67
N GLN A 170 4.22 -3.37 -14.12
CA GLN A 170 3.83 -2.02 -14.52
C GLN A 170 4.99 -1.02 -14.35
N LEU A 171 5.70 -1.09 -13.21
CA LEU A 171 6.84 -0.21 -12.96
C LEU A 171 7.99 -0.48 -13.93
N PHE A 172 8.26 -1.75 -14.25
CA PHE A 172 9.29 -2.12 -15.23
C PHE A 172 8.96 -1.55 -16.61
N VAL A 173 7.73 -1.73 -17.10
CA VAL A 173 7.29 -1.22 -18.41
C VAL A 173 7.24 0.31 -18.48
N GLN A 174 7.02 1.00 -17.36
CA GLN A 174 7.01 2.48 -17.30
C GLN A 174 8.41 3.10 -17.20
N GLN A 175 9.45 2.29 -16.95
CA GLN A 175 10.84 2.74 -16.89
C GLN A 175 11.54 2.68 -18.26
N ASP A 176 10.98 1.92 -19.20
CA ASP A 176 11.32 1.94 -20.63
C ASP A 176 10.57 3.06 -21.37
#